data_AF-A0AA42YG67-F1
#
_entry.id   AF-A0AA42YG67-F1
#
_cell.length_a   1.000
_cell.length_b   1.000
_cell.length_c   1.000
_cell.angle_alpha   90.00
_cell.angle_beta   90.00
_cell.angle_gamma   90.00
#
_symmetry.space_group_name_H-M   'P 1'
#
loop_
_entity.id
_entity.type
_entity.pdbx_description
1 polymer ?
#
loop_
_entity_poly.entity_id
_entity_poly.type
_entity_poly.pdbx_seq_one_letter_code
_entity_poly.pdbx_strand_id
1 'polypeptide(L)'
;MGNASATILSWITAEVDQALKQVRDHIAEFSADPEDTVALRACPGHLHQVSGALRMVGLSGATRFCEAIEGGFAGLNGERPSSRVIGLIDRAVLALTDFVDGLERGQANVPLRLFPVYRELAALHGGQSASEKELFFPDLTLQAPAHAGAITLHPEEMTPYLHAQRAQFQRGLLASLRNQSGGLGEMRQSLDALHRIAAQLPAQRALWWAATGLVEGFAEPPDAEWLARAKALCNKIDFQIRDLVAGTPTASEALLREVLYAVAQCKPVAPRVREIKQLYQLDSLFPDPQAAGPMEFDMDWLQPALSDVRSRLEALKNLWLQYISGEPKSAVRFRELVGAFRAK
;
A
#
# COMPACT_ATOMS: atom_id res chain seq x y z
N MET A 1 -12.08 15.04 22.96
CA MET A 1 -11.81 15.38 21.54
C MET A 1 -12.21 14.27 20.56
N GLY A 2 -12.97 13.22 20.96
CA GLY A 2 -13.28 12.07 20.10
C GLY A 2 -14.50 12.19 19.16
N ASN A 3 -15.42 13.15 19.36
CA ASN A 3 -16.64 13.23 18.54
C ASN A 3 -16.46 13.96 17.20
N ALA A 4 -15.56 14.94 17.11
CA ALA A 4 -15.37 15.70 15.88
C ALA A 4 -14.71 14.86 14.77
N SER A 5 -13.70 14.05 15.12
CA SER A 5 -13.03 13.16 14.17
C SER A 5 -13.95 12.04 13.67
N ALA A 6 -14.79 11.45 14.53
CA ALA A 6 -15.76 10.44 14.12
C ALA A 6 -16.86 11.00 13.20
N THR A 7 -17.30 12.25 13.45
CA THR A 7 -18.32 12.92 12.62
C THR A 7 -17.75 13.32 11.25
N ILE A 8 -16.51 13.81 11.21
CA ILE A 8 -15.81 14.16 9.96
C ILE A 8 -15.54 12.90 9.13
N LEU A 9 -15.12 11.80 9.77
CA LEU A 9 -14.89 10.53 9.09
C LEU A 9 -16.21 10.01 8.49
N SER A 10 -17.29 9.96 9.27
CA SER A 10 -18.60 9.46 8.82
C SER A 10 -19.19 10.26 7.64
N TRP A 11 -19.01 11.59 7.61
CA TRP A 11 -19.46 12.39 6.47
C TRP A 11 -18.62 12.14 5.22
N ILE A 12 -17.29 12.07 5.37
CA ILE A 12 -16.37 11.85 4.26
C ILE A 12 -16.56 10.46 3.66
N THR A 13 -16.82 9.44 4.49
CA THR A 13 -17.16 8.12 3.98
C THR A 13 -18.42 8.13 3.14
N ALA A 14 -19.50 8.79 3.56
CA ALA A 14 -20.75 8.80 2.80
C ALA A 14 -20.58 9.41 1.40
N GLU A 15 -19.75 10.46 1.27
CA GLU A 15 -19.41 11.06 -0.03
C GLU A 15 -18.50 10.14 -0.87
N VAL A 16 -17.52 9.50 -0.22
CA VAL A 16 -16.65 8.50 -0.86
C VAL A 16 -17.48 7.32 -1.39
N ASP A 17 -18.38 6.76 -0.59
CA ASP A 17 -19.24 5.64 -0.96
C ASP A 17 -20.16 5.99 -2.11
N GLN A 18 -20.74 7.20 -2.09
CA GLN A 18 -21.58 7.68 -3.19
C GLN A 18 -20.79 7.78 -4.50
N ALA A 19 -19.58 8.33 -4.47
CA ALA A 19 -18.73 8.46 -5.65
C ALA A 19 -18.24 7.10 -6.16
N LEU A 20 -17.81 6.19 -5.27
CA LEU A 20 -17.43 4.83 -5.63
C LEU A 20 -18.61 4.05 -6.22
N LYS A 21 -19.82 4.22 -5.69
CA LYS A 21 -21.03 3.66 -6.27
C LYS A 21 -21.31 4.17 -7.69
N GLN A 22 -21.16 5.48 -7.93
CA GLN A 22 -21.32 6.05 -9.27
C GLN A 22 -20.33 5.45 -10.28
N VAL A 23 -19.06 5.24 -9.87
CA VAL A 23 -18.07 4.55 -10.71
C VAL A 23 -18.53 3.14 -11.07
N ARG A 24 -19.07 2.38 -10.11
CA ARG A 24 -19.57 1.02 -10.36
C ARG A 24 -20.82 0.99 -11.24
N ASP A 25 -21.73 1.94 -11.06
CA ASP A 25 -22.93 2.07 -11.90
C ASP A 25 -22.54 2.33 -13.36
N HIS A 26 -21.55 3.20 -13.61
CA HIS A 26 -21.00 3.43 -14.95
C HIS A 26 -20.28 2.22 -15.54
N ILE A 27 -19.55 1.46 -14.71
CA ILE A 27 -18.95 0.19 -15.15
C ILE A 27 -20.02 -0.84 -15.52
N ALA A 28 -21.13 -0.89 -14.78
CA ALA A 28 -22.25 -1.79 -15.07
C ALA A 28 -22.97 -1.39 -16.37
N GLU A 29 -23.15 -0.10 -16.61
CA GLU A 29 -23.68 0.45 -17.87
C GLU A 29 -22.81 0.06 -19.07
N PHE A 30 -21.49 0.29 -18.98
CA PHE A 30 -20.55 -0.15 -20.01
C PHE A 30 -20.55 -1.69 -20.19
N SER A 31 -20.73 -2.45 -19.12
CA SER A 31 -20.78 -3.91 -19.20
C SER A 31 -22.05 -4.41 -19.91
N ALA A 32 -23.14 -3.64 -19.87
CA ALA A 32 -24.38 -3.93 -20.58
C ALA A 32 -24.31 -3.52 -22.06
N ASP A 33 -23.64 -2.41 -22.38
CA ASP A 33 -23.33 -1.99 -23.76
C ASP A 33 -21.85 -1.63 -23.93
N PRO A 34 -20.98 -2.61 -24.22
CA PRO A 34 -19.54 -2.38 -24.33
C PRO A 34 -19.09 -1.53 -25.54
N GLU A 35 -19.98 -1.17 -26.46
CA GLU A 35 -19.69 -0.21 -27.53
C GLU A 35 -19.76 1.23 -26.99
N ASP A 36 -20.53 1.47 -25.93
CA ASP A 36 -20.66 2.78 -25.31
C ASP A 36 -19.51 3.10 -24.35
N THR A 37 -18.34 3.37 -24.92
CA THR A 37 -17.18 3.86 -24.17
C THR A 37 -17.42 5.22 -23.49
N VAL A 38 -18.50 5.94 -23.82
CA VAL A 38 -18.84 7.22 -23.18
C VAL A 38 -19.22 7.02 -21.71
N ALA A 39 -19.86 5.89 -21.40
CA ALA A 39 -20.28 5.53 -20.04
C ALA A 39 -19.12 5.60 -19.02
N LEU A 40 -17.88 5.31 -19.44
CA LEU A 40 -16.72 5.31 -18.55
C LEU A 40 -16.05 6.69 -18.36
N ARG A 41 -16.43 7.72 -19.14
CA ARG A 41 -15.72 9.01 -19.15
C ARG A 41 -15.80 9.76 -17.82
N ALA A 42 -16.86 9.55 -17.05
CA ALA A 42 -17.04 10.21 -15.76
C ALA A 42 -16.22 9.56 -14.63
N CYS A 43 -15.85 8.28 -14.77
CA CYS A 43 -15.20 7.50 -13.70
C CYS A 43 -13.92 8.14 -13.14
N PRO A 44 -12.95 8.62 -13.96
CA PRO A 44 -11.75 9.26 -13.42
C PRO A 44 -12.05 10.49 -12.57
N GLY A 45 -13.05 11.29 -12.95
CA GLY A 45 -13.46 12.47 -12.19
C GLY A 45 -14.00 12.12 -10.81
N HIS A 46 -14.81 11.06 -10.70
CA HIS A 46 -15.30 10.56 -9.41
C HIS A 46 -14.15 10.00 -8.55
N LEU A 47 -13.25 9.22 -9.13
CA LEU A 47 -12.09 8.67 -8.42
C LEU A 47 -11.12 9.76 -7.94
N HIS A 48 -10.97 10.83 -8.73
CA HIS A 48 -10.18 11.98 -8.34
C HIS A 48 -10.77 12.68 -7.09
N GLN A 49 -12.09 12.83 -7.03
CA GLN A 49 -12.78 13.37 -5.84
C GLN A 49 -12.58 12.46 -4.62
N VAL A 50 -12.74 11.15 -4.79
CA VAL A 50 -12.49 10.16 -3.73
C VAL A 50 -11.06 10.26 -3.21
N SER A 51 -10.06 10.30 -4.10
CA SER A 51 -8.65 10.38 -3.68
C SER A 51 -8.36 11.68 -2.91
N GLY A 52 -8.96 12.80 -3.31
CA GLY A 52 -8.93 14.07 -2.59
C GLY A 52 -9.53 13.98 -1.19
N ALA A 53 -10.73 13.40 -1.07
CA ALA A 53 -11.41 13.20 0.20
C ALA A 53 -10.60 12.31 1.16
N LEU A 54 -10.10 11.16 0.68
CA LEU A 54 -9.24 10.25 1.44
C LEU A 54 -7.94 10.93 1.92
N ARG A 55 -7.38 11.83 1.11
CA ARG A 55 -6.17 12.58 1.48
C ARG A 55 -6.45 13.56 2.63
N MET A 56 -7.61 14.22 2.61
CA MET A 56 -8.00 15.19 3.65
C MET A 56 -8.16 14.52 5.03
N VAL A 57 -8.56 13.25 5.08
CA VAL A 57 -8.65 12.47 6.32
C VAL A 57 -7.36 11.72 6.68
N GLY A 58 -6.29 11.87 5.88
CA GLY A 58 -5.00 11.25 6.14
C GLY A 58 -4.91 9.76 5.80
N LEU A 59 -5.82 9.22 4.99
CA LEU A 59 -5.82 7.83 4.55
C LEU A 59 -4.89 7.61 3.34
N SER A 60 -3.61 7.93 3.50
CA SER A 60 -2.61 7.96 2.41
C SER A 60 -2.53 6.67 1.59
N GLY A 61 -2.65 5.50 2.22
CA GLY A 61 -2.64 4.22 1.52
C GLY A 61 -3.88 3.97 0.67
N ALA A 62 -5.06 4.33 1.18
CA ALA A 62 -6.31 4.28 0.41
C ALA A 62 -6.30 5.30 -0.74
N THR A 63 -5.78 6.51 -0.50
CA THR A 63 -5.55 7.52 -1.55
C THR A 63 -4.67 6.95 -2.65
N ARG A 64 -3.53 6.35 -2.30
CA ARG A 64 -2.60 5.77 -3.28
C ARG A 64 -3.24 4.62 -4.09
N PHE A 65 -4.06 3.80 -3.43
CA PHE A 65 -4.81 2.75 -4.10
C PHE A 65 -5.84 3.34 -5.07
N CYS A 66 -6.61 4.34 -4.65
CA CYS A 66 -7.58 5.05 -5.48
C CYS A 66 -6.94 5.69 -6.72
N GLU A 67 -5.78 6.33 -6.57
CA GLU A 67 -4.99 6.87 -7.69
C GLU A 67 -4.60 5.78 -8.70
N ALA A 68 -4.31 4.56 -8.25
CA ALA A 68 -4.01 3.44 -9.15
C ALA A 68 -5.25 2.94 -9.91
N ILE A 69 -6.43 2.96 -9.27
CA ILE A 69 -7.71 2.68 -9.93
C ILE A 69 -7.96 3.73 -11.02
N GLU A 70 -7.82 5.02 -10.68
CA GLU A 70 -7.97 6.14 -11.62
C GLU A 70 -7.02 5.99 -12.80
N GLY A 71 -5.75 5.68 -12.53
CA GLY A 71 -4.74 5.40 -13.56
C GLY A 71 -5.15 4.28 -14.51
N GLY A 72 -5.88 3.25 -14.02
CA GLY A 72 -6.42 2.17 -14.86
C GLY A 72 -7.30 2.65 -16.02
N PHE A 73 -7.94 3.82 -15.90
CA PHE A 73 -8.71 4.45 -16.97
C PHE A 73 -7.86 5.30 -17.92
N ALA A 74 -6.69 5.78 -17.50
CA ALA A 74 -5.83 6.65 -18.31
C ALA A 74 -5.26 5.97 -19.57
N GLY A 75 -5.24 4.63 -19.61
CA GLY A 75 -4.86 3.86 -20.79
C GLY A 75 -5.95 3.72 -21.85
N LEU A 76 -7.18 4.14 -21.56
CA LEU A 76 -8.37 3.87 -22.38
C LEU A 76 -8.62 4.94 -23.45
N ASN A 77 -7.57 5.43 -24.13
CA ASN A 77 -7.55 6.58 -25.06
C ASN A 77 -8.52 6.50 -26.25
N GLY A 78 -9.84 6.44 -26.02
CA GLY A 78 -10.86 6.15 -27.01
C GLY A 78 -10.93 4.68 -27.47
N GLU A 79 -9.99 3.84 -27.02
CA GLU A 79 -10.00 2.41 -27.29
C GLU A 79 -10.92 1.67 -26.31
N ARG A 80 -11.66 0.69 -26.83
CA ARG A 80 -12.54 -0.13 -26.02
C ARG A 80 -11.70 -0.98 -25.04
N PRO A 81 -11.87 -0.81 -23.72
CA PRO A 81 -11.17 -1.64 -22.75
C PRO A 81 -11.57 -3.10 -22.88
N SER A 82 -10.62 -4.01 -22.66
CA SER A 82 -10.95 -5.43 -22.54
C SER A 82 -11.82 -5.68 -21.30
N SER A 83 -12.67 -6.70 -21.37
CA SER A 83 -13.48 -7.14 -20.22
C SER A 83 -12.64 -7.48 -18.99
N ARG A 84 -11.42 -7.98 -19.20
CA ARG A 84 -10.46 -8.25 -18.12
C ARG A 84 -10.03 -6.98 -17.39
N VAL A 85 -9.76 -5.90 -18.13
CA VAL A 85 -9.34 -4.61 -17.54
C VAL A 85 -10.49 -4.00 -16.74
N ILE A 86 -11.70 -3.96 -17.31
CA ILE A 86 -12.87 -3.44 -16.59
C ILE A 86 -13.21 -4.30 -15.37
N GLY A 87 -13.13 -5.62 -15.47
CA GLY A 87 -13.34 -6.50 -14.32
C GLY A 87 -12.31 -6.31 -13.21
N LEU A 88 -11.05 -6.01 -13.55
CA LEU A 88 -10.02 -5.67 -12.56
C LEU A 88 -10.33 -4.33 -11.88
N ILE A 89 -10.73 -3.32 -12.64
CA ILE A 89 -11.10 -2.00 -12.10
C ILE A 89 -12.31 -2.11 -11.17
N ASP A 90 -13.38 -2.83 -11.56
CA ASP A 90 -14.56 -3.04 -10.69
C ASP A 90 -14.18 -3.75 -9.38
N ARG A 91 -13.35 -4.81 -9.46
CA ARG A 91 -12.82 -5.46 -8.25
C ARG A 91 -12.03 -4.48 -7.37
N ALA A 92 -11.24 -3.60 -7.97
CA ALA A 92 -10.48 -2.62 -7.20
C ALA A 92 -11.37 -1.58 -6.52
N VAL A 93 -12.40 -1.08 -7.21
CA VAL A 93 -13.39 -0.15 -6.62
C VAL A 93 -14.12 -0.81 -5.45
N LEU A 94 -14.52 -2.08 -5.61
CA LEU A 94 -15.13 -2.85 -4.53
C LEU A 94 -14.17 -3.07 -3.35
N ALA A 95 -12.90 -3.40 -3.60
CA ALA A 95 -11.89 -3.55 -2.54
C ALA A 95 -11.64 -2.24 -1.76
N LEU A 96 -11.67 -1.10 -2.45
CA LEU A 96 -11.57 0.22 -1.81
C LEU A 96 -12.83 0.52 -0.97
N THR A 97 -14.01 0.20 -1.48
CA THR A 97 -15.29 0.35 -0.75
C THR A 97 -15.25 -0.48 0.55
N ASP A 98 -14.93 -1.78 0.45
CA ASP A 98 -14.84 -2.68 1.60
C ASP A 98 -13.81 -2.22 2.63
N PHE A 99 -12.70 -1.64 2.16
CA PHE A 99 -11.66 -1.09 3.04
C PHE A 99 -12.18 0.11 3.82
N VAL A 100 -12.84 1.07 3.16
CA VAL A 100 -13.42 2.27 3.78
C VAL A 100 -14.54 1.88 4.76
N ASP A 101 -15.46 1.01 4.37
CA ASP A 101 -16.50 0.44 5.25
C ASP A 101 -15.90 -0.28 6.47
N GLY A 102 -14.75 -0.92 6.28
CA GLY A 102 -13.99 -1.56 7.36
C GLY A 102 -13.52 -0.55 8.39
N LEU A 103 -12.96 0.58 7.95
CA LEU A 103 -12.50 1.66 8.83
C LEU A 103 -13.65 2.25 9.65
N GLU A 104 -14.82 2.45 9.03
CA GLU A 104 -16.02 2.93 9.75
C GLU A 104 -16.47 1.99 10.86
N ARG A 105 -16.36 0.68 10.62
CA ARG A 105 -16.64 -0.37 11.61
C ARG A 105 -15.53 -0.53 12.65
N GLY A 106 -14.50 0.31 12.62
CA GLY A 106 -13.39 0.29 13.56
C GLY A 106 -12.29 -0.73 13.24
N GLN A 107 -12.21 -1.25 12.01
CA GLN A 107 -11.07 -2.05 11.59
C GLN A 107 -9.79 -1.21 11.54
N ALA A 108 -8.64 -1.86 11.72
CA ALA A 108 -7.35 -1.20 11.65
C ALA A 108 -7.07 -0.68 10.23
N ASN A 109 -6.46 0.51 10.14
CA ASN A 109 -5.99 1.10 8.90
C ASN A 109 -4.73 0.39 8.39
N VAL A 110 -4.93 -0.69 7.63
CA VAL A 110 -3.87 -1.56 7.08
C VAL A 110 -3.97 -1.58 5.55
N PRO A 111 -3.49 -0.55 4.83
CA PRO A 111 -3.63 -0.45 3.37
C PRO A 111 -2.91 -1.58 2.61
N LEU A 112 -1.90 -2.22 3.21
CA LEU A 112 -1.23 -3.38 2.63
C LEU A 112 -2.19 -4.53 2.29
N ARG A 113 -3.36 -4.60 2.92
CA ARG A 113 -4.45 -5.52 2.55
C ARG A 113 -4.91 -5.37 1.09
N LEU A 114 -4.75 -4.18 0.51
CA LEU A 114 -5.12 -3.87 -0.88
C LEU A 114 -4.03 -4.25 -1.89
N PHE A 115 -2.84 -4.66 -1.43
CA PHE A 115 -1.70 -4.93 -2.30
C PHE A 115 -1.95 -6.00 -3.38
N PRO A 116 -2.67 -7.11 -3.12
CA PRO A 116 -2.96 -8.09 -4.16
C PRO A 116 -3.60 -7.47 -5.41
N VAL A 117 -4.61 -6.63 -5.24
CA VAL A 117 -5.29 -5.95 -6.34
C VAL A 117 -4.45 -4.79 -6.89
N TYR A 118 -3.73 -4.06 -6.02
CA TYR A 118 -2.85 -2.97 -6.44
C TYR A 118 -1.76 -3.43 -7.41
N ARG A 119 -1.17 -4.61 -7.17
CA ARG A 119 -0.15 -5.17 -8.05
C ARG A 119 -0.69 -5.46 -9.45
N GLU A 120 -1.95 -5.92 -9.54
CA GLU A 120 -2.61 -6.18 -10.80
C GLU A 120 -2.89 -4.88 -11.56
N LEU A 121 -3.35 -3.83 -10.86
CA LEU A 121 -3.57 -2.51 -11.45
C LEU A 121 -2.26 -1.92 -12.00
N ALA A 122 -1.18 -1.97 -11.22
CA ALA A 122 0.12 -1.44 -11.63
C ALA A 122 0.69 -2.16 -12.87
N ALA A 123 0.35 -3.44 -13.05
CA ALA A 123 0.76 -4.21 -14.23
C ALA A 123 0.07 -3.76 -15.52
N LEU A 124 -1.08 -3.06 -15.44
CA LEU A 124 -1.78 -2.53 -16.63
C LEU A 124 -0.97 -1.49 -17.38
N HIS A 125 -0.13 -0.71 -16.68
CA HIS A 125 0.66 0.37 -17.26
C HIS A 125 2.02 -0.07 -17.81
N GLY A 126 2.26 -1.38 -17.93
CA GLY A 126 3.54 -1.93 -18.39
C GLY A 126 4.74 -1.59 -17.49
N GLY A 127 4.47 -1.14 -16.26
CA GLY A 127 5.45 -0.69 -15.30
C GLY A 127 6.17 -1.84 -14.58
N GLN A 128 7.23 -1.47 -13.85
CA GLN A 128 7.97 -2.38 -12.95
C GLN A 128 7.01 -3.09 -11.97
N SER A 129 7.38 -4.30 -11.53
CA SER A 129 6.63 -5.02 -10.49
C SER A 129 6.37 -4.12 -9.28
N ALA A 130 5.10 -3.83 -9.02
CA ALA A 130 4.68 -3.06 -7.85
C ALA A 130 5.23 -3.71 -6.58
N SER A 131 5.56 -2.86 -5.61
CA SER A 131 6.09 -3.32 -4.32
C SER A 131 5.14 -2.93 -3.19
N GLU A 132 4.96 -3.83 -2.22
CA GLU A 132 4.16 -3.60 -1.00
C GLU A 132 4.51 -2.28 -0.30
N LYS A 133 5.78 -1.85 -0.37
CA LYS A 133 6.24 -0.56 0.19
C LYS A 133 5.45 0.65 -0.32
N GLU A 134 4.80 0.55 -1.49
CA GLU A 134 3.98 1.62 -2.06
C GLU A 134 2.69 1.84 -1.26
N LEU A 135 2.18 0.80 -0.59
CA LEU A 135 1.02 0.84 0.31
C LEU A 135 1.42 0.82 1.79
N PHE A 136 2.71 0.93 2.10
CA PHE A 136 3.24 1.02 3.45
C PHE A 136 3.36 2.49 3.88
N PHE A 137 2.52 2.91 4.83
CA PHE A 137 2.43 4.29 5.32
C PHE A 137 2.51 4.35 6.87
N PRO A 138 3.71 4.17 7.46
CA PRO A 138 3.92 4.36 8.90
C PRO A 138 3.78 5.84 9.28
N ASP A 139 3.43 6.11 10.53
CA ASP A 139 3.41 7.48 11.07
C ASP A 139 4.84 8.00 11.26
N LEU A 140 5.29 8.85 10.33
CA LEU A 140 6.62 9.46 10.36
C LEU A 140 6.72 10.65 11.32
N THR A 141 5.61 11.10 11.93
CA THR A 141 5.62 12.22 12.88
C THR A 141 6.13 11.80 14.27
N LEU A 142 6.12 10.48 14.54
CA LEU A 142 6.61 9.90 15.78
C LEU A 142 8.09 10.22 15.99
N GLN A 143 8.38 10.71 17.20
CA GLN A 143 9.72 11.15 17.56
C GLN A 143 10.58 9.97 18.00
N ALA A 144 11.64 9.69 17.25
CA ALA A 144 12.64 8.71 17.65
C ALA A 144 13.35 9.14 18.97
N PRO A 145 13.77 8.17 19.81
CA PRO A 145 14.49 8.46 21.05
C PRO A 145 15.70 9.37 20.84
N ALA A 146 15.94 10.26 21.79
CA ALA A 146 17.19 11.02 21.84
C ALA A 146 18.36 10.06 22.11
N HIS A 147 19.52 10.35 21.54
CA HIS A 147 20.72 9.57 21.82
C HIS A 147 21.21 9.87 23.26
N ALA A 148 21.50 8.83 24.05
CA ALA A 148 21.91 8.98 25.46
C ALA A 148 23.20 9.80 25.65
N GLY A 149 24.17 9.65 24.74
CA GLY A 149 25.37 10.46 24.65
C GLY A 149 25.30 11.53 23.55
N ALA A 150 24.19 12.28 23.46
CA ALA A 150 24.07 13.37 22.51
C ALA A 150 25.17 14.42 22.75
N ILE A 151 25.74 14.96 21.66
CA ILE A 151 26.78 15.97 21.71
C ILE A 151 26.38 17.17 20.85
N THR A 152 27.01 18.31 21.10
CA THR A 152 26.89 19.50 20.26
C THR A 152 28.27 19.83 19.71
N LEU A 153 28.39 19.82 18.39
CA LEU A 153 29.62 20.19 17.69
C LEU A 153 29.66 21.69 17.44
N HIS A 154 30.85 22.27 17.44
CA HIS A 154 31.02 23.62 16.92
C HIS A 154 30.79 23.64 15.39
N PRO A 155 30.30 24.75 14.81
CA PRO A 155 30.01 24.84 13.37
C PRO A 155 31.21 24.47 12.49
N GLU A 156 32.43 24.79 12.92
CA GLU A 156 33.67 24.51 12.19
C GLU A 156 34.03 23.01 12.17
N GLU A 157 33.56 22.24 13.16
CA GLU A 157 33.82 20.81 13.29
C GLU A 157 32.79 19.94 12.53
N MET A 158 31.64 20.53 12.17
CA MET A 158 30.53 19.80 11.55
C MET A 158 30.93 19.12 10.24
N THR A 159 31.49 19.87 9.30
CA THR A 159 31.86 19.34 7.99
C THR A 159 32.95 18.25 8.07
N PRO A 160 34.08 18.45 8.80
CA PRO A 160 35.06 17.39 9.03
C PRO A 160 34.46 16.15 9.70
N TYR A 161 33.57 16.32 10.67
CA TYR A 161 32.91 15.21 11.36
C TYR A 161 32.04 14.39 10.40
N LEU A 162 31.20 15.05 9.59
CA LEU A 162 30.36 14.38 8.60
C LEU A 162 31.19 13.64 7.54
N HIS A 163 32.29 14.22 7.07
CA HIS A 163 33.24 13.53 6.19
C HIS A 163 33.81 12.25 6.82
N ALA A 164 34.22 12.32 8.09
CA ALA A 164 34.74 11.17 8.82
C ALA A 164 33.68 10.07 8.98
N GLN A 165 32.44 10.43 9.34
CA GLN A 165 31.34 9.48 9.46
C GLN A 165 31.00 8.84 8.12
N ARG A 166 30.97 9.61 7.04
CA ARG A 166 30.75 9.07 5.69
C ARG A 166 31.83 8.07 5.29
N ALA A 167 33.10 8.41 5.49
CA ALA A 167 34.22 7.53 5.17
C ALA A 167 34.13 6.22 5.96
N GLN A 168 33.83 6.29 7.27
CA GLN A 168 33.63 5.11 8.11
C GLN A 168 32.45 4.25 7.63
N PHE A 169 31.33 4.88 7.27
CA PHE A 169 30.16 4.17 6.73
C PHE A 169 30.51 3.43 5.42
N GLN A 170 31.17 4.09 4.48
CA GLN A 170 31.57 3.52 3.19
C GLN A 170 32.56 2.37 3.33
N ARG A 171 33.56 2.49 4.22
CA ARG A 171 34.48 1.40 4.54
C ARG A 171 33.72 0.20 5.11
N GLY A 172 32.83 0.44 6.07
CA GLY A 172 32.01 -0.61 6.66
C GLY A 172 31.10 -1.32 5.65
N LEU A 173 30.46 -0.55 4.75
CA LEU A 173 29.64 -1.08 3.67
C LEU A 173 30.46 -1.95 2.71
N LEU A 174 31.63 -1.47 2.28
CA LEU A 174 32.52 -2.22 1.39
C LEU A 174 33.02 -3.52 2.04
N ALA A 175 33.41 -3.46 3.31
CA ALA A 175 33.80 -4.62 4.10
C ALA A 175 32.64 -5.63 4.20
N SER A 176 31.42 -5.17 4.48
CA SER A 176 30.22 -6.02 4.52
C SER A 176 29.91 -6.67 3.16
N LEU A 177 30.02 -5.92 2.05
CA LEU A 177 29.81 -6.46 0.70
C LEU A 177 30.85 -7.53 0.33
N ARG A 178 32.05 -7.44 0.92
CA ARG A 178 33.13 -8.42 0.77
C ARG A 178 33.09 -9.54 1.82
N ASN A 179 32.02 -9.62 2.63
CA ASN A 179 31.87 -10.58 3.73
C ASN A 179 33.03 -10.54 4.75
N GLN A 180 33.62 -9.36 4.97
CA GLN A 180 34.68 -9.16 5.96
C GLN A 180 34.07 -8.89 7.33
N SER A 181 34.69 -9.43 8.38
CA SER A 181 34.28 -9.20 9.77
C SER A 181 34.40 -7.72 10.15
N GLY A 182 33.45 -7.22 10.94
CA GLY A 182 33.49 -5.86 11.48
C GLY A 182 32.85 -4.77 10.61
N GLY A 183 32.59 -5.03 9.31
CA GLY A 183 32.00 -4.03 8.41
C GLY A 183 30.65 -3.48 8.89
N LEU A 184 29.75 -4.36 9.35
CA LEU A 184 28.48 -3.95 9.96
C LEU A 184 28.68 -3.12 11.25
N GLY A 185 29.75 -3.40 12.01
CA GLY A 185 30.10 -2.63 13.19
C GLY A 185 30.51 -1.20 12.86
N GLU A 186 31.36 -1.01 11.84
CA GLU A 186 31.75 0.32 11.36
C GLU A 186 30.55 1.13 10.87
N MET A 187 29.64 0.50 10.10
CA MET A 187 28.41 1.14 9.65
C MET A 187 27.55 1.60 10.83
N ARG A 188 27.32 0.73 11.83
CA ARG A 188 26.54 1.09 13.02
C ARG A 188 27.18 2.24 13.81
N GLN A 189 28.49 2.22 14.01
CA GLN A 189 29.20 3.28 14.74
C GLN A 189 29.06 4.63 14.05
N SER A 190 29.16 4.66 12.72
CA SER A 190 28.96 5.89 11.95
C SER A 190 27.52 6.42 12.06
N LEU A 191 26.52 5.55 11.93
CA LEU A 191 25.12 5.95 12.05
C LEU A 191 24.75 6.40 13.48
N ASP A 192 25.29 5.73 14.50
CA ASP A 192 25.16 6.13 15.91
C ASP A 192 25.80 7.50 16.16
N ALA A 193 26.98 7.75 15.59
CA ALA A 193 27.67 9.03 15.65
C ALA A 193 26.87 10.16 14.97
N LEU A 194 26.14 9.89 13.88
CA LEU A 194 25.20 10.83 13.29
C LEU A 194 23.95 11.04 14.16
N HIS A 195 23.45 9.98 14.82
CA HIS A 195 22.32 10.08 15.77
C HIS A 195 22.67 10.97 16.97
N ARG A 196 23.91 10.93 17.47
CA ARG A 196 24.40 11.80 18.56
C ARG A 196 24.28 13.29 18.29
N ILE A 197 24.46 13.69 17.03
CA ILE A 197 24.41 15.10 16.61
C ILE A 197 23.11 15.44 15.89
N ALA A 198 22.13 14.53 15.86
CA ALA A 198 20.91 14.67 15.05
C ALA A 198 20.09 15.95 15.37
N ALA A 199 20.26 16.54 16.55
CA ALA A 199 19.63 17.82 16.90
C ALA A 199 20.18 19.02 16.10
N GLN A 200 21.39 18.90 15.54
CA GLN A 200 22.03 19.92 14.70
C GLN A 200 21.88 19.64 13.20
N LEU A 201 21.24 18.51 12.83
CA LEU A 201 21.08 18.11 11.45
C LEU A 201 19.68 18.48 10.93
N PRO A 202 19.56 18.85 9.64
CA PRO A 202 18.26 19.10 9.02
C PRO A 202 17.46 17.82 8.76
N ALA A 203 18.13 16.66 8.67
CA ALA A 203 17.47 15.36 8.49
C ALA A 203 16.76 14.90 9.77
N GLN A 204 15.65 14.18 9.63
CA GLN A 204 14.90 13.67 10.78
C GLN A 204 15.77 12.74 11.63
N ARG A 205 15.83 12.96 12.95
CA ARG A 205 16.51 12.09 13.92
C ARG A 205 16.17 10.61 13.71
N ALA A 206 14.91 10.34 13.39
CA ALA A 206 14.38 9.02 13.11
C ALA A 206 15.16 8.27 12.02
N LEU A 207 15.69 8.97 11.00
CA LEU A 207 16.44 8.33 9.92
C LEU A 207 17.69 7.62 10.45
N TRP A 208 18.54 8.31 11.22
CA TRP A 208 19.81 7.75 11.71
C TRP A 208 19.57 6.60 12.69
N TRP A 209 18.55 6.75 13.53
CA TRP A 209 18.13 5.74 14.47
C TRP A 209 17.59 4.48 13.77
N ALA A 210 16.69 4.65 12.80
CA ALA A 210 16.12 3.56 12.01
C ALA A 210 17.15 2.88 11.10
N ALA A 211 18.05 3.65 10.49
CA ALA A 211 19.14 3.14 9.67
C ALA A 211 20.10 2.25 10.47
N THR A 212 20.34 2.58 11.75
CA THR A 212 21.12 1.70 12.64
C THR A 212 20.42 0.35 12.82
N GLY A 213 19.09 0.35 12.98
CA GLY A 213 18.28 -0.88 13.04
C GLY A 213 18.30 -1.67 11.74
N LEU A 214 18.29 -1.00 10.58
CA LEU A 214 18.46 -1.66 9.28
C LEU A 214 19.79 -2.42 9.22
N VAL A 215 20.90 -1.79 9.65
CA VAL A 215 22.22 -2.43 9.68
C VAL A 215 22.29 -3.60 10.68
N GLU A 216 21.57 -3.53 11.80
CA GLU A 216 21.43 -4.68 12.70
C GLU A 216 20.68 -5.85 12.02
N GLY A 217 19.71 -5.56 11.17
CA GLY A 217 18.98 -6.57 10.38
C GLY A 217 19.87 -7.41 9.45
N PHE A 218 21.04 -6.91 9.04
CA PHE A 218 21.99 -7.68 8.22
C PHE A 218 22.59 -8.89 8.94
N ALA A 219 22.52 -8.95 10.28
CA ALA A 219 23.03 -10.09 11.04
C ALA A 219 22.20 -11.35 10.81
N GLU A 220 20.88 -11.19 10.63
CA GLU A 220 19.95 -12.29 10.37
C GLU A 220 18.93 -11.84 9.31
N PRO A 221 19.35 -11.73 8.04
CA PRO A 221 18.47 -11.26 6.97
C PRO A 221 17.31 -12.25 6.76
N PRO A 222 16.07 -11.78 6.54
CA PRO A 222 14.92 -12.66 6.29
C PRO A 222 15.12 -13.55 5.06
N ASP A 223 15.58 -12.95 3.96
CA ASP A 223 15.84 -13.60 2.68
C ASP A 223 16.87 -12.81 1.83
N ALA A 224 17.19 -13.36 0.65
CA ALA A 224 18.16 -12.74 -0.27
C ALA A 224 17.64 -11.46 -0.95
N GLU A 225 16.32 -11.33 -1.16
CA GLU A 225 15.72 -10.16 -1.79
C GLU A 225 15.74 -8.96 -0.83
N TRP A 226 15.40 -9.19 0.43
CA TRP A 226 15.56 -8.25 1.52
C TRP A 226 17.01 -7.77 1.61
N LEU A 227 17.98 -8.69 1.54
CA LEU A 227 19.39 -8.34 1.62
C LEU A 227 19.82 -7.44 0.44
N ALA A 228 19.37 -7.73 -0.78
CA ALA A 228 19.64 -6.89 -1.95
C ALA A 228 19.03 -5.48 -1.80
N ARG A 229 17.78 -5.39 -1.31
CA ARG A 229 17.09 -4.14 -1.03
C ARG A 229 17.79 -3.34 0.06
N ALA A 230 18.18 -3.98 1.16
CA ALA A 230 18.89 -3.35 2.28
C ALA A 230 20.22 -2.76 1.82
N LYS A 231 20.98 -3.46 0.96
CA LYS A 231 22.21 -2.93 0.34
C LYS A 231 21.94 -1.68 -0.51
N ALA A 232 20.85 -1.67 -1.29
CA ALA A 232 20.46 -0.48 -2.05
C ALA A 232 20.08 0.70 -1.15
N LEU A 233 19.44 0.44 0.00
CA LEU A 233 19.13 1.47 1.00
C LEU A 233 20.40 2.05 1.64
N CYS A 234 21.43 1.23 1.89
CA CYS A 234 22.73 1.73 2.35
C CYS A 234 23.34 2.76 1.38
N ASN A 235 23.19 2.57 0.07
CA ASN A 235 23.64 3.56 -0.91
C ASN A 235 22.84 4.88 -0.82
N LYS A 236 21.52 4.79 -0.62
CA LYS A 236 20.67 5.99 -0.40
C LYS A 236 21.05 6.71 0.89
N ILE A 237 21.40 5.98 1.94
CA ILE A 237 21.90 6.54 3.21
C ILE A 237 23.25 7.25 2.99
N ASP A 238 24.19 6.67 2.22
CA ASP A 238 25.43 7.36 1.85
C ASP A 238 25.16 8.68 1.09
N PHE A 239 24.19 8.68 0.17
CA PHE A 239 23.80 9.90 -0.53
C PHE A 239 23.23 10.96 0.41
N GLN A 240 22.44 10.59 1.41
CA GLN A 240 21.99 11.53 2.43
C GLN A 240 23.16 12.14 3.21
N ILE A 241 24.17 11.33 3.60
CA ILE A 241 25.35 11.85 4.30
C ILE A 241 26.17 12.76 3.37
N ARG A 242 26.32 12.41 2.08
CA ARG A 242 26.98 13.25 1.07
C ARG A 242 26.30 14.61 0.93
N ASP A 243 24.97 14.62 0.83
CA ASP A 243 24.18 15.83 0.63
C ASP A 243 24.24 16.74 1.88
N LEU A 244 24.30 16.15 3.08
CA LEU A 244 24.58 16.87 4.32
C LEU A 244 25.97 17.53 4.31
N VAL A 245 27.01 16.78 3.91
CA VAL A 245 28.37 17.31 3.76
C VAL A 245 28.42 18.47 2.76
N ALA A 246 27.67 18.38 1.67
CA ALA A 246 27.59 19.42 0.66
C ALA A 246 26.75 20.64 1.08
N GLY A 247 26.05 20.58 2.22
CA GLY A 247 25.15 21.63 2.67
C GLY A 247 23.87 21.75 1.84
N THR A 248 23.50 20.72 1.09
CA THR A 248 22.30 20.66 0.25
C THR A 248 21.36 19.54 0.74
N PRO A 249 20.84 19.63 1.98
CA PRO A 249 20.04 18.55 2.56
C PRO A 249 18.78 18.31 1.73
N THR A 250 18.45 17.05 1.53
CA THR A 250 17.25 16.62 0.82
C THR A 250 16.22 16.03 1.79
N ALA A 251 14.95 15.99 1.36
CA ALA A 251 13.88 15.40 2.16
C ALA A 251 14.17 13.90 2.41
N SER A 252 14.19 13.51 3.69
CA SER A 252 14.55 12.15 4.13
C SER A 252 13.35 11.25 4.40
N GLU A 253 12.12 11.76 4.32
CA GLU A 253 10.89 11.01 4.66
C GLU A 253 10.70 9.76 3.79
N ALA A 254 10.91 9.90 2.48
CA ALA A 254 10.80 8.76 1.56
C ALA A 254 11.82 7.67 1.92
N LEU A 255 13.06 8.05 2.24
CA LEU A 255 14.09 7.10 2.66
C LEU A 255 13.76 6.48 4.01
N LEU A 256 13.34 7.28 5.00
CA LEU A 256 12.93 6.78 6.30
C LEU A 256 11.81 5.75 6.17
N ARG A 257 10.79 6.02 5.35
CA ARG A 257 9.71 5.07 5.06
C ARG A 257 10.23 3.75 4.48
N GLU A 258 11.13 3.81 3.51
CA GLU A 258 11.75 2.61 2.93
C GLU A 258 12.62 1.84 3.94
N VAL A 259 13.34 2.55 4.81
CA VAL A 259 14.13 1.95 5.90
C VAL A 259 13.22 1.25 6.92
N LEU A 260 12.15 1.91 7.36
CA LEU A 260 11.17 1.33 8.29
C LEU A 260 10.49 0.10 7.69
N TYR A 261 10.17 0.12 6.39
CA TYR A 261 9.62 -1.03 5.68
C TYR A 261 10.58 -2.24 5.72
N ALA A 262 11.87 -2.00 5.44
CA ALA A 262 12.89 -3.05 5.53
C ALA A 262 13.06 -3.56 6.97
N VAL A 263 13.06 -2.68 7.97
CA VAL A 263 13.12 -3.08 9.39
C VAL A 263 11.90 -3.89 9.81
N ALA A 264 10.71 -3.58 9.28
CA ALA A 264 9.48 -4.30 9.58
C ALA A 264 9.56 -5.79 9.20
N GLN A 265 10.28 -6.12 8.12
CA GLN A 265 10.48 -7.51 7.68
C GLN A 265 11.51 -8.27 8.51
N CYS A 266 12.32 -7.58 9.33
CA CYS A 266 13.35 -8.22 10.14
C CYS A 266 12.74 -8.99 11.32
N LYS A 267 13.41 -10.07 11.73
CA LYS A 267 13.11 -10.70 13.02
C LYS A 267 13.51 -9.75 14.17
N PRO A 268 12.71 -9.64 15.24
CA PRO A 268 12.98 -8.78 16.39
C PRO A 268 14.06 -9.35 17.32
N VAL A 269 15.19 -9.80 16.78
CA VAL A 269 16.31 -10.35 17.59
C VAL A 269 17.17 -9.23 18.14
N ALA A 270 17.51 -8.25 17.30
CA ALA A 270 18.35 -7.14 17.70
C ALA A 270 17.55 -6.08 18.50
N PRO A 271 18.15 -5.46 19.54
CA PRO A 271 17.45 -4.49 20.39
C PRO A 271 16.89 -3.30 19.62
N ARG A 272 17.65 -2.72 18.67
CA ARG A 272 17.19 -1.54 17.92
C ARG A 272 16.01 -1.89 17.02
N VAL A 273 16.04 -3.06 16.38
CA VAL A 273 14.92 -3.56 15.55
C VAL A 273 13.65 -3.68 16.41
N ARG A 274 13.75 -4.24 17.62
CA ARG A 274 12.63 -4.34 18.57
C ARG A 274 12.04 -2.97 18.92
N GLU A 275 12.90 -2.03 19.30
CA GLU A 275 12.46 -0.67 19.67
C GLU A 275 11.78 0.06 18.50
N ILE A 276 12.34 -0.04 17.29
CA ILE A 276 11.76 0.57 16.08
C ILE A 276 10.38 -0.04 15.80
N LYS A 277 10.28 -1.38 15.81
CA LYS A 277 9.01 -2.08 15.60
C LYS A 277 7.94 -1.65 16.60
N GLN A 278 8.32 -1.51 17.87
CA GLN A 278 7.40 -1.07 18.93
C GLN A 278 6.99 0.39 18.76
N LEU A 279 7.93 1.30 18.51
CA LEU A 279 7.64 2.73 18.38
C LEU A 279 6.67 3.02 17.23
N TYR A 280 6.96 2.46 16.05
CA TYR A 280 6.16 2.68 14.85
C TYR A 280 5.03 1.65 14.67
N GLN A 281 4.84 0.75 15.64
CA GLN A 281 3.87 -0.36 15.59
C GLN A 281 3.94 -1.14 14.28
N LEU A 282 5.17 -1.41 13.78
CA LEU A 282 5.40 -1.84 12.40
C LEU A 282 4.68 -3.15 12.05
N ASP A 283 4.59 -4.09 12.99
CA ASP A 283 3.93 -5.38 12.76
C ASP A 283 2.42 -5.20 12.52
N SER A 284 1.79 -4.16 13.08
CA SER A 284 0.36 -3.85 12.86
C SER A 284 0.04 -3.28 11.48
N LEU A 285 1.07 -2.83 10.75
CA LEU A 285 0.91 -2.27 9.41
C LEU A 285 0.82 -3.35 8.34
N PHE A 286 1.09 -4.61 8.69
CA PHE A 286 0.96 -5.77 7.80
C PHE A 286 -0.39 -6.46 8.02
N PRO A 287 -0.98 -7.03 6.97
CA PRO A 287 -2.19 -7.82 7.11
C PRO A 287 -1.92 -9.02 8.03
N ASP A 288 -2.87 -9.31 8.92
CA ASP A 288 -2.84 -10.56 9.69
C ASP A 288 -2.94 -11.74 8.70
N PRO A 289 -1.99 -12.70 8.71
CA PRO A 289 -2.02 -13.87 7.83
C PRO A 289 -3.31 -14.69 7.92
N GLN A 290 -4.04 -14.58 9.04
CA GLN A 290 -5.31 -15.28 9.26
C GLN A 290 -6.54 -14.44 8.91
N ALA A 291 -6.39 -13.12 8.77
CA ALA A 291 -7.48 -12.26 8.33
C ALA A 291 -7.64 -12.42 6.82
N ALA A 292 -8.83 -12.83 6.38
CA ALA A 292 -9.18 -12.82 4.98
C ALA A 292 -8.84 -11.45 4.36
N GLY A 293 -7.93 -11.44 3.38
CA GLY A 293 -7.65 -10.26 2.58
C GLY A 293 -8.94 -9.77 1.92
N PRO A 294 -9.10 -8.45 1.69
CA PRO A 294 -10.20 -7.94 0.89
C PRO A 294 -10.07 -8.55 -0.51
N MET A 295 -10.93 -9.52 -0.78
CA MET A 295 -11.12 -10.19 -2.05
C MET A 295 -9.90 -10.92 -2.64
N GLU A 296 -9.24 -11.79 -1.86
CA GLU A 296 -8.77 -13.06 -2.44
C GLU A 296 -9.98 -13.99 -2.58
N PHE A 297 -10.92 -13.59 -3.42
CA PHE A 297 -11.86 -14.54 -3.98
C PHE A 297 -11.03 -15.41 -4.92
N ASP A 298 -10.68 -16.61 -4.47
CA ASP A 298 -10.13 -17.62 -5.35
C ASP A 298 -11.17 -17.86 -6.46
N MET A 299 -10.96 -17.21 -7.58
CA MET A 299 -11.87 -17.25 -8.73
C MET A 299 -11.92 -18.65 -9.31
N ASP A 300 -10.89 -19.48 -9.10
CA ASP A 300 -10.88 -20.88 -9.51
C ASP A 300 -11.79 -21.70 -8.58
N TRP A 301 -11.78 -21.43 -7.27
CA TRP A 301 -12.71 -22.03 -6.31
C TRP A 301 -14.16 -21.55 -6.50
N LEU A 302 -14.38 -20.28 -6.84
CA LEU A 302 -15.71 -19.72 -7.09
C LEU A 302 -16.27 -20.04 -8.48
N GLN A 303 -15.42 -20.43 -9.44
CA GLN A 303 -15.81 -20.71 -10.82
C GLN A 303 -17.01 -21.69 -10.91
N PRO A 304 -17.03 -22.81 -10.16
CA PRO A 304 -18.14 -23.75 -10.18
C PRO A 304 -19.43 -23.15 -9.62
N ALA A 305 -19.34 -22.37 -8.53
CA ALA A 305 -20.50 -21.72 -7.93
C ALA A 305 -21.09 -20.64 -8.84
N LEU A 306 -20.23 -19.80 -9.44
CA LEU A 306 -20.64 -18.78 -10.41
C LEU A 306 -21.23 -19.41 -11.68
N SER A 307 -20.65 -20.51 -12.16
CA SER A 307 -21.17 -21.27 -13.30
C SER A 307 -22.56 -21.85 -13.00
N ASP A 308 -22.76 -22.40 -11.79
CA ASP A 308 -24.07 -22.92 -11.35
C ASP A 308 -25.12 -21.80 -11.27
N VAL A 309 -24.79 -20.65 -10.66
CA VAL A 309 -25.70 -19.49 -10.61
C VAL A 309 -26.02 -18.99 -12.02
N ARG A 310 -25.03 -18.87 -12.91
CA ARG A 310 -25.23 -18.44 -14.30
C ARG A 310 -26.14 -19.40 -15.05
N SER A 311 -25.91 -20.71 -14.92
CA SER A 311 -26.74 -21.74 -15.53
C SER A 311 -28.19 -21.67 -15.06
N ARG A 312 -28.42 -21.46 -13.75
CA ARG A 312 -29.76 -21.29 -13.17
C ARG A 312 -30.46 -20.04 -13.70
N LEU A 313 -29.74 -18.92 -13.80
CA LEU A 313 -30.28 -17.66 -14.36
C LEU A 313 -30.63 -17.81 -15.84
N GLU A 314 -29.79 -18.50 -16.61
CA GLU A 314 -30.05 -18.81 -18.03
C GLU A 314 -31.31 -19.67 -18.19
N ALA A 315 -31.49 -20.68 -17.33
CA ALA A 315 -32.68 -21.52 -17.31
C ALA A 315 -33.96 -20.72 -16.96
N LEU A 316 -33.88 -19.81 -15.97
CA LEU A 316 -34.97 -18.90 -15.63
C LEU A 316 -35.33 -17.98 -16.80
N LYS A 317 -34.32 -17.39 -17.45
CA LYS A 317 -34.50 -16.54 -18.63
C LYS A 317 -35.20 -17.30 -19.77
N ASN A 318 -34.78 -18.53 -20.06
CA ASN A 318 -35.38 -19.35 -21.12
C ASN A 318 -36.85 -19.71 -20.82
N LEU A 319 -37.17 -20.09 -19.58
CA LEU A 319 -38.55 -20.37 -19.16
C LEU A 319 -39.45 -19.14 -19.25
N TRP A 320 -38.91 -17.97 -18.93
CA TRP A 320 -39.60 -16.69 -19.06
C TRP A 320 -39.88 -16.35 -20.53
N LEU A 321 -38.89 -16.54 -21.42
CA LEU A 321 -39.06 -16.33 -22.85
C LEU A 321 -40.11 -17.29 -23.46
N GLN A 322 -40.10 -18.56 -23.06
CA GLN A 322 -41.11 -19.56 -23.48
C GLN A 322 -42.54 -19.16 -23.05
N TYR A 323 -42.66 -18.65 -21.83
CA TYR A 323 -43.94 -18.15 -21.34
C TYR A 323 -44.44 -16.96 -22.18
N ILE A 324 -43.58 -15.98 -22.46
CA ILE A 324 -43.92 -14.82 -23.29
C ILE A 324 -44.24 -15.23 -24.74
N SER A 325 -43.59 -16.28 -25.27
CA SER A 325 -43.85 -16.79 -26.62
C SER A 325 -45.10 -17.68 -26.73
N GLY A 326 -45.91 -17.79 -25.67
CA GLY A 326 -47.23 -18.43 -25.73
C GLY A 326 -47.31 -19.85 -25.15
N GLU A 327 -46.33 -20.28 -24.35
CA GLU A 327 -46.41 -21.55 -23.60
C GLU A 327 -46.83 -21.32 -22.14
N PRO A 328 -48.13 -21.34 -21.80
CA PRO A 328 -48.63 -21.00 -20.46
C PRO A 328 -48.17 -21.97 -19.37
N LYS A 329 -47.79 -23.21 -19.74
CA LYS A 329 -47.26 -24.22 -18.80
C LYS A 329 -45.88 -23.83 -18.24
N SER A 330 -45.15 -22.96 -18.93
CA SER A 330 -43.80 -22.50 -18.52
C SER A 330 -43.84 -21.55 -17.31
N ALA A 331 -44.98 -20.91 -17.03
CA ALA A 331 -45.17 -20.05 -15.84
C ALA A 331 -45.17 -20.83 -14.51
N VAL A 332 -45.64 -22.08 -14.51
CA VAL A 332 -45.62 -22.92 -13.30
C VAL A 332 -44.19 -23.36 -13.01
N ARG A 333 -43.47 -23.82 -14.04
CA ARG A 333 -42.05 -24.20 -13.96
C ARG A 333 -41.15 -23.03 -13.57
N PHE A 334 -41.42 -21.83 -14.11
CA PHE A 334 -40.70 -20.61 -13.71
C PHE A 334 -40.89 -20.33 -12.21
N ARG A 335 -42.13 -20.39 -11.70
CA ARG A 335 -42.40 -20.19 -10.26
C ARG A 335 -41.69 -21.21 -9.37
N GLU A 336 -41.69 -22.48 -9.76
CA GLU A 336 -40.99 -23.55 -9.04
C GLU A 336 -39.48 -23.31 -8.99
N LEU A 337 -38.88 -22.93 -10.13
CA LEU A 337 -37.45 -22.72 -10.24
C LEU A 337 -36.98 -21.45 -9.50
N VAL A 338 -37.80 -20.38 -9.50
CA VAL A 338 -37.59 -19.19 -8.65
C VAL A 338 -37.70 -19.53 -7.16
N GLY A 339 -38.67 -20.37 -6.78
CA GLY A 339 -38.82 -20.84 -5.40
C GLY A 339 -37.60 -21.61 -4.91
N ALA A 340 -37.07 -22.52 -5.75
CA ALA A 340 -35.86 -23.27 -5.46
C ALA A 340 -34.60 -22.38 -5.42
N PHE A 341 -34.58 -21.28 -6.20
CA PHE A 341 -33.48 -20.31 -6.20
C PHE A 341 -33.44 -19.45 -4.93
N ARG A 342 -34.58 -19.12 -4.33
CA ARG A 342 -34.67 -18.34 -3.07
C ARG A 342 -34.35 -19.14 -1.81
N ALA A 343 -34.40 -20.46 -1.87
CA ALA A 343 -34.25 -21.35 -0.71
C ALA A 343 -32.80 -21.79 -0.44
N LYS A 344 -31.85 -21.39 -1.28
CA LYS A 344 -30.41 -21.66 -1.17
C LYS A 344 -29.65 -20.35 -1.07
#